data_AF-A0A1M5TUW6-F1
#
_entry.id   AF-A0A1M5TUW6-F1
#
_cell.length_a   1.000
_cell.length_b   1.000
_cell.length_c   1.000
_cell.angle_alpha   90.00
_cell.angle_beta   90.00
_cell.angle_gamma   90.00
#
_symmetry.space_group_name_H-M   'P 1'
#
loop_
_entity.id
_entity.type
_entity.pdbx_description
1 polymer ?
#
loop_
_entity_poly.entity_id
_entity_poly.type
_entity_poly.pdbx_seq_one_letter_code
_entity_poly.pdbx_strand_id
1 'polypeptide(L)'
;MLQMRHRMTHRTAADRCLRRTAISFIIAIVKRQKGKKGINPPACLCACLPSGCNKSGARLLIEDSKEQRSRSLEGAIGFRETTMTVRAILDSKGHQIQSVEPDAKLSAAIKVLAERKIGAVLAMSKGRIEGILSERDIVRVLGERGAGVLDEPISAVMTRKVVSCRPADTVAAIMEMMTMGKFRHLPVIDGEKVVGLISIGDIVKWRVGEYEMEQEALREYIKTA
;
A
#
# COMPACT_ATOMS: atom_id res chain seq x y z
N MET A 1 -5.19 29.94 -45.93
CA MET A 1 -5.60 28.65 -46.55
C MET A 1 -5.02 27.53 -45.71
N LEU A 2 -5.83 26.91 -44.85
CA LEU A 2 -6.57 25.65 -45.08
C LEU A 2 -5.61 24.45 -45.27
N GLN A 3 -5.54 23.55 -44.27
CA GLN A 3 -6.08 22.16 -44.30
C GLN A 3 -5.14 21.18 -45.06
N MET A 4 -4.84 19.94 -44.67
CA MET A 4 -5.55 18.86 -43.97
C MET A 4 -4.50 17.77 -43.62
N ARG A 5 -4.50 17.21 -42.40
CA ARG A 5 -4.97 15.86 -42.01
C ARG A 5 -4.32 14.62 -42.67
N HIS A 6 -3.86 13.74 -41.76
CA HIS A 6 -4.00 12.27 -41.74
C HIS A 6 -3.01 11.37 -42.52
N ARG A 7 -2.18 10.63 -41.75
CA ARG A 7 -2.05 9.16 -41.76
C ARG A 7 -1.38 8.69 -40.46
N MET A 8 -2.13 8.01 -39.60
CA MET A 8 -2.05 6.57 -39.31
C MET A 8 -0.73 6.14 -38.65
N THR A 9 -0.69 6.00 -37.33
CA THR A 9 -0.93 4.72 -36.61
C THR A 9 -0.13 3.55 -37.15
N HIS A 10 0.99 3.21 -36.49
CA HIS A 10 1.43 1.83 -36.23
C HIS A 10 2.74 1.89 -35.40
N ARG A 11 2.60 1.93 -34.07
CA ARG A 11 3.60 1.32 -33.17
C ARG A 11 2.88 0.32 -32.29
N THR A 12 2.78 -0.86 -32.89
CA THR A 12 2.84 -2.21 -32.32
C THR A 12 2.43 -2.36 -30.85
N ALA A 13 1.41 -3.20 -30.65
CA ALA A 13 0.94 -3.72 -29.37
C ALA A 13 2.01 -4.49 -28.54
N ALA A 14 3.23 -4.62 -29.03
CA ALA A 14 4.33 -5.34 -28.40
C ALA A 14 5.03 -4.54 -27.27
N ASP A 15 5.03 -3.21 -27.31
CA ASP A 15 5.79 -2.38 -26.35
C ASP A 15 5.05 -2.17 -25.00
N ARG A 16 3.76 -2.51 -24.95
CA ARG A 16 2.97 -2.50 -23.71
C ARG A 16 3.13 -3.77 -22.87
N CYS A 17 3.90 -4.75 -23.35
CA CYS A 17 4.04 -6.06 -22.71
C CYS A 17 5.16 -6.12 -21.64
N LEU A 18 6.17 -5.24 -21.69
CA LEU A 18 7.37 -5.37 -20.83
C LEU A 18 7.36 -4.61 -19.50
N ARG A 19 6.34 -3.81 -19.17
CA ARG A 19 6.21 -3.14 -17.85
C ARG A 19 5.12 -3.75 -16.96
N ARG A 20 4.69 -4.97 -17.25
CA ARG A 20 3.64 -5.69 -16.51
C ARG A 20 4.12 -6.86 -15.66
N THR A 21 5.42 -7.15 -15.62
CA THR A 21 5.91 -8.48 -15.21
C THR A 21 6.18 -8.72 -13.72
N ALA A 22 6.12 -7.72 -12.82
CA ALA A 22 6.21 -8.00 -11.38
C ALA A 22 4.85 -7.98 -10.67
N ILE A 23 4.01 -6.97 -10.90
CA ILE A 23 2.74 -6.81 -10.19
C ILE A 23 1.62 -7.66 -10.81
N SER A 24 1.64 -7.88 -12.14
CA SER A 24 0.62 -8.75 -12.78
C SER A 24 0.82 -10.22 -12.44
N PHE A 25 2.05 -10.64 -12.09
CA PHE A 25 2.32 -12.01 -11.67
C PHE A 25 1.67 -12.30 -10.31
N ILE A 26 1.74 -11.33 -9.37
CA ILE A 26 1.08 -11.44 -8.06
C ILE A 26 -0.45 -11.37 -8.19
N ILE A 27 -1.00 -10.49 -9.04
CA ILE A 27 -2.46 -10.44 -9.28
C ILE A 27 -2.96 -11.70 -10.01
N ALA A 28 -2.17 -12.27 -10.93
CA ALA A 28 -2.53 -13.50 -11.63
C ALA A 28 -2.49 -14.72 -10.70
N ILE A 29 -1.52 -14.80 -9.78
CA ILE A 29 -1.47 -15.84 -8.73
C ILE A 29 -2.68 -15.72 -7.80
N VAL A 30 -3.04 -14.50 -7.37
CA VAL A 30 -4.22 -14.25 -6.52
C VAL A 30 -5.54 -14.53 -7.27
N LYS A 31 -5.64 -14.24 -8.57
CA LYS A 31 -6.84 -14.55 -9.36
C LYS A 31 -6.96 -16.03 -9.73
N ARG A 32 -5.85 -16.76 -9.91
CA ARG A 32 -5.87 -18.21 -10.22
C ARG A 32 -6.25 -19.07 -9.00
N GLN A 33 -6.03 -18.57 -7.79
CA GLN A 33 -6.49 -19.19 -6.53
C GLN A 33 -8.00 -18.98 -6.24
N LYS A 34 -8.65 -17.96 -6.84
CA LYS A 34 -10.10 -17.71 -6.68
C LYS A 34 -10.98 -18.34 -7.77
N GLY A 35 -10.45 -19.30 -8.52
CA GLY A 35 -11.06 -19.78 -9.77
C GLY A 35 -11.30 -21.28 -9.86
N LYS A 36 -11.96 -21.91 -8.88
CA LYS A 36 -12.74 -23.14 -9.13
C LYS A 36 -14.07 -23.14 -8.36
N LYS A 37 -15.13 -22.94 -9.15
CA LYS A 37 -16.54 -23.34 -9.01
C LYS A 37 -17.42 -22.62 -7.98
N GLY A 38 -18.11 -21.62 -8.52
CA GLY A 38 -19.40 -21.09 -8.10
C GLY A 38 -19.95 -20.16 -9.19
N ILE A 39 -19.98 -20.63 -10.45
CA ILE A 39 -20.60 -19.88 -11.55
C ILE A 39 -22.04 -20.41 -11.67
N ASN A 40 -23.02 -19.61 -11.27
CA ASN A 40 -24.38 -19.73 -11.79
C ASN A 40 -24.52 -18.77 -12.99
N PRO A 41 -25.13 -19.20 -14.11
CA PRO A 41 -25.47 -18.33 -15.23
C PRO A 41 -26.63 -17.38 -14.88
N PRO A 42 -26.86 -16.31 -15.67
CA PRO A 42 -27.78 -15.23 -15.30
C PRO A 42 -29.25 -15.68 -15.35
N ALA A 43 -30.05 -14.97 -14.57
CA ALA A 43 -31.48 -15.20 -14.35
C ALA A 43 -32.30 -15.31 -15.66
N CYS A 44 -33.00 -16.44 -15.81
CA CYS A 44 -34.35 -16.53 -16.38
C CYS A 44 -34.83 -17.99 -16.28
N LEU A 45 -35.68 -18.30 -15.29
CA LEU A 45 -37.03 -18.85 -15.48
C LEU A 45 -37.61 -19.27 -14.12
N CYS A 46 -38.77 -18.69 -13.85
CA CYS A 46 -39.78 -19.16 -12.92
C CYS A 46 -40.19 -20.60 -13.26
N ALA A 47 -40.24 -21.50 -12.26
CA ALA A 47 -41.34 -22.44 -11.99
C ALA A 47 -40.87 -23.62 -11.11
N CYS A 48 -41.77 -24.05 -10.22
CA CYS A 48 -41.75 -25.28 -9.40
C CYS A 48 -41.10 -25.21 -8.00
N LEU A 49 -41.93 -24.79 -7.03
CA LEU A 49 -42.03 -25.36 -5.68
C LEU A 49 -42.25 -26.90 -5.75
N PRO A 50 -42.21 -27.69 -4.65
CA PRO A 50 -42.00 -27.35 -3.23
C PRO A 50 -40.97 -28.27 -2.50
N SER A 51 -40.72 -27.92 -1.24
CA SER A 51 -40.41 -28.79 -0.08
C SER A 51 -39.05 -28.58 0.59
N GLY A 52 -39.10 -28.34 1.91
CA GLY A 52 -37.97 -28.58 2.80
C GLY A 52 -37.19 -27.37 3.29
N CYS A 53 -37.86 -26.34 3.81
CA CYS A 53 -37.21 -25.44 4.76
C CYS A 53 -36.98 -26.21 6.06
N ASN A 54 -35.73 -26.50 6.43
CA ASN A 54 -35.40 -26.82 7.82
C ASN A 54 -34.40 -25.79 8.35
N LYS A 55 -34.91 -24.95 9.25
CA LYS A 55 -34.14 -24.02 10.07
C LYS A 55 -33.67 -24.76 11.31
N SER A 56 -32.41 -25.20 11.31
CA SER A 56 -31.71 -25.54 12.56
C SER A 56 -30.23 -25.73 12.26
N GLY A 57 -29.39 -24.83 12.77
CA GLY A 57 -27.94 -24.94 12.65
C GLY A 57 -27.16 -23.63 12.61
N ALA A 58 -27.75 -22.49 12.97
CA ALA A 58 -27.01 -21.23 13.13
C ALA A 58 -26.53 -21.06 14.57
N ARG A 59 -25.58 -21.89 15.03
CA ARG A 59 -24.79 -21.60 16.25
C ARG A 59 -23.57 -22.51 16.40
N LEU A 60 -22.57 -22.31 15.56
CA LEU A 60 -21.14 -22.48 15.86
C LEU A 60 -20.37 -22.05 14.61
N LEU A 61 -19.09 -21.69 14.75
CA LEU A 61 -18.17 -21.33 13.66
C LEU A 61 -18.16 -19.84 13.23
N ILE A 62 -18.17 -18.91 14.20
CA ILE A 62 -17.60 -17.57 13.98
C ILE A 62 -16.43 -17.35 14.96
N GLU A 63 -15.55 -18.33 15.11
CA GLU A 63 -14.24 -18.10 15.77
C GLU A 63 -13.07 -18.75 14.99
N ASP A 64 -13.31 -19.80 14.20
CA ASP A 64 -12.25 -20.47 13.40
C ASP A 64 -11.78 -19.73 12.14
N SER A 65 -12.52 -18.72 11.67
CA SER A 65 -12.28 -18.15 10.33
C SER A 65 -11.09 -17.17 10.25
N LYS A 66 -10.61 -16.66 11.40
CA LYS A 66 -9.44 -15.78 11.44
C LYS A 66 -8.14 -16.56 11.42
N GLU A 67 -8.11 -17.73 12.06
CA GLU A 67 -6.90 -18.53 12.26
C GLU A 67 -6.58 -19.46 11.08
N GLN A 68 -7.58 -19.82 10.28
CA GLN A 68 -7.33 -20.63 9.07
C GLN A 68 -6.92 -19.79 7.85
N ARG A 69 -7.15 -18.48 7.87
CA ARG A 69 -6.87 -17.59 6.72
C ARG A 69 -5.43 -17.08 6.71
N SER A 70 -4.76 -17.06 7.86
CA SER A 70 -3.31 -16.79 7.99
C SER A 70 -2.48 -17.90 7.33
N ARG A 71 -2.83 -19.17 7.56
CA ARG A 71 -2.06 -20.34 7.07
C ARG A 71 -1.92 -20.48 5.56
N SER A 72 -2.86 -19.93 4.78
CA SER A 72 -2.84 -20.08 3.32
C SER A 72 -1.94 -19.07 2.59
N LEU A 73 -1.51 -18.00 3.26
CA LEU A 73 -0.66 -16.94 2.70
C LEU A 73 0.83 -17.10 3.06
N GLU A 74 1.14 -17.96 4.02
CA GLU A 74 2.50 -18.26 4.51
C GLU A 74 3.41 -18.93 3.46
N GLY A 75 2.86 -19.44 2.35
CA GLY A 75 3.58 -20.31 1.41
C GLY A 75 4.26 -19.65 0.20
N ALA A 76 4.05 -18.36 -0.08
CA ALA A 76 4.53 -17.75 -1.35
C ALA A 76 5.65 -16.70 -1.16
N ILE A 77 5.89 -16.27 0.08
CA ILE A 77 6.96 -15.37 0.46
C ILE A 77 7.37 -15.89 1.84
N GLY A 78 8.61 -16.37 2.00
CA GLY A 78 9.10 -16.97 3.26
C GLY A 78 9.12 -15.95 4.38
N PHE A 79 7.95 -15.64 4.92
CA PHE A 79 7.73 -14.60 5.90
C PHE A 79 7.59 -15.28 7.24
N ARG A 80 8.72 -15.57 7.90
CA ARG A 80 8.70 -15.89 9.33
C ARG A 80 8.04 -14.71 10.04
N GLU A 81 7.10 -15.01 10.92
CA GLU A 81 6.34 -14.05 11.71
C GLU A 81 7.30 -13.32 12.66
N THR A 82 7.97 -12.29 12.13
CA THR A 82 8.83 -11.46 12.95
C THR A 82 7.95 -10.60 13.84
N THR A 83 8.08 -10.76 15.15
CA THR A 83 7.42 -10.01 16.25
C THR A 83 7.78 -8.52 16.28
N MET A 84 8.30 -8.00 15.17
CA MET A 84 8.87 -6.67 15.08
C MET A 84 7.78 -5.64 14.89
N THR A 85 7.94 -4.55 15.65
CA THR A 85 6.94 -3.49 15.77
C THR A 85 7.38 -2.27 15.00
N VAL A 86 6.41 -1.44 14.65
CA VAL A 86 6.60 -0.09 14.10
C VAL A 86 7.57 0.73 14.96
N ARG A 87 7.48 0.61 16.30
CA ARG A 87 8.38 1.29 17.24
C ARG A 87 9.86 0.95 16.97
N ALA A 88 10.19 -0.33 16.79
CA ALA A 88 11.58 -0.73 16.53
C ALA A 88 12.14 -0.11 15.24
N ILE A 89 11.31 0.03 14.19
CA ILE A 89 11.71 0.72 12.96
C ILE A 89 11.93 2.21 13.22
N LEU A 90 11.05 2.87 13.98
CA LEU A 90 11.18 4.30 14.30
C LEU A 90 12.41 4.59 15.17
N ASP A 91 12.75 3.70 16.11
CA ASP A 91 13.94 3.87 16.97
C ASP A 91 15.24 3.83 16.14
N SER A 92 15.29 2.99 15.09
CA SER A 92 16.43 2.92 14.17
C SER A 92 16.45 4.06 13.15
N LYS A 93 15.29 4.43 12.59
CA LYS A 93 15.16 5.47 11.55
C LYS A 93 15.27 6.89 12.11
N GLY A 94 14.74 7.09 13.31
CA GLY A 94 14.44 8.40 13.89
C GLY A 94 12.96 8.79 13.74
N HIS A 95 12.55 9.72 14.62
CA HIS A 95 11.16 10.17 14.78
C HIS A 95 10.84 11.46 14.02
N GLN A 96 11.68 11.82 13.04
CA GLN A 96 11.51 13.08 12.31
C GLN A 96 10.30 13.02 11.38
N ILE A 97 9.42 14.02 11.49
CA ILE A 97 8.23 14.18 10.66
C ILE A 97 8.44 15.42 9.80
N GLN A 98 8.33 15.26 8.49
CA GLN A 98 8.35 16.38 7.55
C GLN A 98 6.91 16.76 7.23
N SER A 99 6.53 17.96 7.64
CA SER A 99 5.19 18.52 7.44
C SER A 99 5.23 19.81 6.64
N VAL A 100 4.11 20.11 6.00
CA VAL A 100 3.85 21.33 5.24
C VAL A 100 2.47 21.86 5.64
N GLU A 101 2.27 23.17 5.57
CA GLU A 101 0.95 23.76 5.82
C GLU A 101 0.00 23.46 4.63
N PRO A 102 -1.31 23.22 4.86
CA PRO A 102 -2.24 22.84 3.81
C PRO A 102 -2.54 23.95 2.79
N ASP A 103 -2.28 25.20 3.15
CA ASP A 103 -2.46 26.39 2.29
C ASP A 103 -1.23 26.69 1.43
N ALA A 104 -0.06 26.10 1.75
CA ALA A 104 1.13 26.25 0.95
C ALA A 104 0.93 25.68 -0.46
N LYS A 105 1.61 26.29 -1.44
CA LYS A 105 1.55 25.86 -2.84
C LYS A 105 2.10 24.44 -3.01
N LEU A 106 1.50 23.69 -3.95
CA LEU A 106 1.99 22.36 -4.33
C LEU A 106 3.47 22.38 -4.76
N SER A 107 3.90 23.41 -5.48
CA SER A 107 5.30 23.61 -5.88
C SER A 107 6.26 23.71 -4.69
N ALA A 108 5.84 24.29 -3.56
CA ALA A 108 6.65 24.36 -2.34
C ALA A 108 6.81 22.97 -1.70
N ALA A 109 5.73 22.19 -1.63
CA ALA A 109 5.81 20.80 -1.15
C ALA A 109 6.71 19.93 -2.03
N ILE A 110 6.66 20.10 -3.36
CA ILE A 110 7.54 19.37 -4.29
C ILE A 110 9.02 19.66 -4.00
N LYS A 111 9.38 20.93 -3.73
CA LYS A 111 10.74 21.29 -3.34
C LYS A 111 11.17 20.58 -2.05
N VAL A 112 10.30 20.56 -1.04
CA VAL A 112 10.56 19.84 0.23
C VAL A 112 10.80 18.35 -0.02
N LEU A 113 9.96 17.70 -0.84
CA LEU A 113 10.12 16.29 -1.19
C LEU A 113 11.49 16.04 -1.86
N ALA A 114 11.87 16.89 -2.81
CA ALA A 114 13.12 16.77 -3.56
C ALA A 114 14.36 17.01 -2.68
N GLU A 115 14.38 18.09 -1.91
CA GLU A 115 15.51 18.48 -1.05
C GLU A 115 15.74 17.47 0.07
N ARG A 116 14.65 16.97 0.68
CA ARG A 116 14.73 15.98 1.77
C ARG A 116 14.87 14.55 1.26
N LYS A 117 14.76 14.31 -0.04
CA LYS A 117 14.78 12.98 -0.67
C LYS A 117 13.74 12.02 -0.05
N ILE A 118 12.52 12.52 0.14
CA ILE A 118 11.40 11.77 0.73
C ILE A 118 10.24 11.63 -0.26
N GLY A 119 9.48 10.55 -0.14
CA GLY A 119 8.38 10.24 -1.06
C GLY A 119 6.99 10.73 -0.62
N ALA A 120 6.87 11.31 0.58
CA ALA A 120 5.64 11.91 1.08
C ALA A 120 5.89 12.94 2.18
N VAL A 121 4.94 13.86 2.34
CA VAL A 121 4.86 14.84 3.43
C VAL A 121 3.47 14.84 4.05
N LEU A 122 3.40 15.19 5.33
CA LEU A 122 2.12 15.42 6.00
C LEU A 122 1.68 16.86 5.82
N ALA A 123 0.43 17.04 5.41
CA ALA A 123 -0.23 18.33 5.51
C ALA A 123 -0.77 18.47 6.92
N MET A 124 -0.20 19.38 7.70
CA MET A 124 -0.56 19.58 9.09
C MET A 124 -0.86 21.05 9.34
N SER A 125 -1.90 21.32 10.12
CA SER A 125 -2.17 22.66 10.65
C SER A 125 -2.51 22.56 12.13
N LYS A 126 -2.01 23.51 12.93
CA LYS A 126 -2.24 23.58 14.39
C LYS A 126 -1.95 22.25 15.10
N GLY A 127 -0.92 21.53 14.65
CA GLY A 127 -0.49 20.25 15.22
C GLY A 127 -1.36 19.03 14.86
N ARG A 128 -2.36 19.16 13.99
CA ARG A 128 -3.22 18.06 13.53
C ARG A 128 -2.90 17.67 12.09
N ILE A 129 -3.05 16.39 11.77
CA ILE A 129 -2.98 15.91 10.40
C ILE A 129 -4.28 16.28 9.67
N GLU A 130 -4.17 17.07 8.61
CA GLU A 130 -5.27 17.35 7.68
C GLU A 130 -5.20 16.50 6.41
N GLY A 131 -4.01 16.02 6.06
CA GLY A 131 -3.82 15.16 4.91
C GLY A 131 -2.41 14.64 4.75
N ILE A 132 -2.22 13.84 3.71
CA ILE A 132 -0.92 13.37 3.24
C ILE A 132 -0.79 13.64 1.76
N LEU A 133 0.40 14.06 1.33
CA LEU A 133 0.73 14.26 -0.07
C LEU A 133 1.93 13.38 -0.42
N SER A 134 1.75 12.50 -1.41
CA SER A 134 2.82 11.65 -1.94
C SER A 134 3.21 12.04 -3.37
N GLU A 135 4.39 11.58 -3.81
CA GLU A 135 4.82 11.70 -5.21
C GLU A 135 3.75 11.17 -6.19
N ARG A 136 3.06 10.09 -5.82
CA ARG A 136 2.01 9.50 -6.66
C ARG A 136 0.83 10.45 -6.83
N ASP A 137 0.47 11.16 -5.76
CA ASP A 137 -0.61 12.15 -5.82
C ASP A 137 -0.22 13.31 -6.74
N ILE A 138 1.02 13.79 -6.63
CA ILE A 138 1.58 14.82 -7.50
C ILE A 138 1.54 14.38 -8.97
N VAL A 139 2.04 13.19 -9.29
CA VAL A 139 2.04 12.65 -10.65
C VAL A 139 0.61 12.51 -11.20
N ARG A 140 -0.30 11.98 -10.37
CA ARG A 140 -1.71 11.83 -10.75
C ARG A 140 -2.35 13.18 -11.08
N VAL A 141 -2.22 14.14 -10.17
CA VAL A 141 -2.87 15.44 -10.29
C VAL A 141 -2.27 16.28 -11.43
N LEU A 142 -0.95 16.23 -11.63
CA LEU A 142 -0.31 16.83 -12.80
C LEU A 142 -0.81 16.22 -14.12
N GLY A 143 -1.03 14.91 -14.15
CA GLY A 143 -1.60 14.22 -15.32
C GLY A 143 -3.05 14.61 -15.61
N GLU A 144 -3.83 14.90 -14.56
CA GLU A 144 -5.25 15.26 -14.67
C GLU A 144 -5.47 16.75 -14.99
N ARG A 145 -4.68 17.65 -14.38
CA ARG A 145 -4.92 19.11 -14.39
C ARG A 145 -3.82 19.91 -15.10
N GLY A 146 -2.72 19.28 -15.49
CA GLY A 146 -1.57 19.96 -16.10
C GLY A 146 -0.78 20.82 -15.12
N ALA A 147 0.11 21.68 -15.65
CA ALA A 147 1.08 22.42 -14.83
C ALA A 147 0.46 23.50 -13.93
N GLY A 148 -0.76 23.98 -14.21
CA GLY A 148 -1.41 25.03 -13.41
C GLY A 148 -1.65 24.64 -11.95
N VAL A 149 -1.73 23.34 -11.66
CA VAL A 149 -1.93 22.83 -10.29
C VAL A 149 -0.73 23.07 -9.37
N LEU A 150 0.44 23.43 -9.91
CA LEU A 150 1.63 23.76 -9.11
C LEU A 150 1.45 25.01 -8.25
N ASP A 151 0.52 25.89 -8.65
CA ASP A 151 0.16 27.10 -7.92
C ASP A 151 -1.06 26.90 -6.98
N GLU A 152 -1.75 25.76 -7.06
CA GLU A 152 -2.84 25.42 -6.16
C GLU A 152 -2.32 25.06 -4.75
N PRO A 153 -3.14 25.29 -3.70
CA PRO A 153 -2.79 24.89 -2.34
C PRO A 153 -2.79 23.36 -2.21
N ILE A 154 -1.92 22.83 -1.34
CA ILE A 154 -1.80 21.39 -1.07
C ILE A 154 -3.15 20.79 -0.64
N SER A 155 -3.94 21.54 0.11
CA SER A 155 -5.29 21.15 0.57
C SER A 155 -6.27 20.80 -0.57
N ALA A 156 -6.04 21.30 -1.78
CA ALA A 156 -6.87 20.99 -2.95
C ALA A 156 -6.53 19.62 -3.58
N VAL A 157 -5.35 19.07 -3.26
CA VAL A 157 -4.78 17.91 -3.96
C VAL A 157 -4.35 16.76 -3.03
N MET A 158 -4.20 17.03 -1.73
CA MET A 158 -3.80 16.04 -0.73
C MET A 158 -4.87 14.97 -0.48
N THR A 159 -4.43 13.80 -0.02
CA THR A 159 -5.33 12.77 0.48
C THR A 159 -5.76 13.11 1.91
N ARG A 160 -7.04 13.46 2.09
CA ARG A 160 -7.62 13.84 3.41
C ARG A 160 -7.85 12.65 4.34
N LYS A 161 -8.26 11.51 3.78
CA LYS A 161 -8.47 10.28 4.57
C LYS A 161 -7.13 9.58 4.77
N VAL A 162 -6.39 10.03 5.78
CA VAL A 162 -5.07 9.48 6.11
C VAL A 162 -5.23 8.18 6.88
N VAL A 163 -4.68 7.10 6.34
CA VAL A 163 -4.54 5.83 7.06
C VAL A 163 -3.26 5.90 7.89
N SER A 164 -3.36 5.59 9.17
CA SER A 164 -2.26 5.62 10.14
C SER A 164 -2.06 4.26 10.81
N CYS A 165 -0.89 4.05 11.40
CA CYS A 165 -0.61 2.91 12.27
C CYS A 165 -0.19 3.37 13.67
N ARG A 166 -0.14 2.43 14.62
CA ARG A 166 0.33 2.64 15.99
C ARG A 166 1.77 2.11 16.15
N PRO A 167 2.55 2.63 17.11
CA PRO A 167 3.89 2.11 17.40
C PRO A 167 3.93 0.61 17.74
N ALA A 168 2.84 0.08 18.32
CA ALA A 168 2.72 -1.32 18.69
C ALA A 168 2.32 -2.24 17.52
N ASP A 169 1.93 -1.69 16.36
CA ASP A 169 1.54 -2.51 15.20
C ASP A 169 2.75 -3.28 14.66
N THR A 170 2.49 -4.46 14.14
CA THR A 170 3.54 -5.32 13.58
C THR A 170 3.91 -4.91 12.17
N VAL A 171 5.15 -5.23 11.77
CA VAL A 171 5.62 -5.02 10.40
C VAL A 171 4.75 -5.77 9.37
N ALA A 172 4.26 -6.96 9.72
CA ALA A 172 3.35 -7.73 8.86
C ALA A 172 2.04 -6.97 8.58
N ALA A 173 1.41 -6.44 9.64
CA ALA A 173 0.15 -5.70 9.52
C ALA A 173 0.30 -4.44 8.68
N ILE A 174 1.37 -3.66 8.86
CA ILE A 174 1.61 -2.46 8.06
C ILE A 174 1.85 -2.78 6.57
N MET A 175 2.51 -3.90 6.25
CA MET A 175 2.69 -4.32 4.86
C MET A 175 1.38 -4.76 4.21
N GLU A 176 0.52 -5.47 4.94
CA GLU A 176 -0.83 -5.78 4.47
C GLU A 176 -1.62 -4.49 4.18
N MET A 177 -1.60 -3.53 5.12
CA MET A 177 -2.25 -2.23 4.95
C MET A 177 -1.74 -1.49 3.70
N MET A 178 -0.42 -1.40 3.52
CA MET A 178 0.18 -0.77 2.34
C MET A 178 -0.21 -1.47 1.04
N THR A 179 -0.23 -2.81 1.05
CA THR A 179 -0.56 -3.62 -0.13
C THR A 179 -2.03 -3.48 -0.52
N MET A 180 -2.94 -3.61 0.45
CA MET A 180 -4.38 -3.49 0.22
C MET A 180 -4.78 -2.05 -0.14
N GLY A 181 -4.26 -1.08 0.59
CA GLY A 181 -4.54 0.34 0.41
C GLY A 181 -3.79 0.99 -0.75
N LYS A 182 -2.82 0.29 -1.35
CA LYS A 182 -1.98 0.74 -2.47
C LYS A 182 -1.25 2.05 -2.18
N PHE A 183 -0.90 2.33 -0.93
CA PHE A 183 -0.05 3.45 -0.52
C PHE A 183 1.27 2.93 0.05
N ARG A 184 2.26 3.81 0.13
CA ARG A 184 3.64 3.45 0.52
C ARG A 184 4.09 4.12 1.81
N HIS A 185 3.28 5.00 2.37
CA HIS A 185 3.62 5.77 3.56
C HIS A 185 2.47 5.69 4.55
N LEU A 186 2.81 5.52 5.82
CA LEU A 186 1.90 5.43 6.95
C LEU A 186 2.41 6.35 8.06
N PRO A 187 1.63 7.37 8.46
CA PRO A 187 1.91 8.13 9.66
C PRO A 187 1.73 7.23 10.88
N VAL A 188 2.65 7.36 11.84
CA VAL A 188 2.59 6.65 13.11
C VAL A 188 2.00 7.60 14.14
N ILE A 189 0.91 7.18 14.77
CA ILE A 189 0.18 7.97 15.76
C ILE A 189 0.22 7.24 17.10
N ASP A 190 0.66 7.94 18.14
CA ASP A 190 0.62 7.49 19.53
C ASP A 190 -0.30 8.42 20.34
N GLY A 191 -1.45 7.90 20.77
CA GLY A 191 -2.54 8.70 21.30
C GLY A 191 -3.05 9.72 20.26
N GLU A 192 -2.87 11.01 20.55
CA GLU A 192 -3.25 12.12 19.66
C GLU A 192 -2.06 12.71 18.90
N LYS A 193 -0.85 12.23 19.14
CA LYS A 193 0.37 12.80 18.59
C LYS A 193 0.88 11.98 17.42
N VAL A 194 1.33 12.67 16.38
CA VAL A 194 2.12 12.07 15.32
C VAL A 194 3.53 11.87 15.84
N VAL A 195 4.00 10.63 15.86
CA VAL A 195 5.33 10.27 16.39
C VAL A 195 6.30 9.84 15.30
N GLY A 196 5.82 9.65 14.07
CA GLY A 196 6.71 9.37 12.95
C GLY A 196 5.97 9.17 11.63
N LEU A 197 6.75 8.88 10.59
CA LEU A 197 6.27 8.49 9.27
C LEU A 197 7.07 7.28 8.80
N ILE A 198 6.40 6.16 8.54
CA ILE A 198 7.02 4.96 7.98
C ILE A 198 6.69 4.85 6.50
N SER A 199 7.69 4.44 5.72
CA SER A 199 7.59 4.11 4.32
C SER A 199 7.80 2.61 4.09
N ILE A 200 7.36 2.12 2.93
CA ILE A 200 7.72 0.77 2.47
C ILE A 200 9.24 0.57 2.39
N GLY A 201 10.00 1.63 2.10
CA GLY A 201 11.46 1.58 2.03
C GLY A 201 12.10 1.28 3.39
N ASP A 202 11.51 1.79 4.48
CA ASP A 202 11.99 1.50 5.84
C ASP A 202 11.78 0.02 6.18
N ILE A 203 10.64 -0.53 5.77
CA ILE A 203 10.31 -1.95 5.96
C ILE A 203 11.30 -2.83 5.18
N VAL A 204 11.58 -2.47 3.92
CA VAL A 204 12.54 -3.21 3.09
C VAL A 204 13.95 -3.11 3.66
N LYS A 205 14.40 -1.90 4.07
CA LYS A 205 15.72 -1.70 4.68
C LYS A 205 15.90 -2.57 5.91
N TRP A 206 14.88 -2.60 6.77
CA TRP A 206 14.90 -3.43 7.96
C TRP A 206 14.95 -4.93 7.63
N ARG A 207 14.14 -5.40 6.67
CA ARG A 207 14.16 -6.81 6.21
C ARG A 207 15.53 -7.23 5.70
N VAL A 208 16.18 -6.37 4.91
CA VAL A 208 17.54 -6.65 4.40
C VAL A 208 18.53 -6.75 5.56
N GLY A 209 18.47 -5.83 6.52
CA GLY A 209 19.33 -5.87 7.71
C GLY A 209 19.14 -7.14 8.56
N GLU A 210 17.90 -7.62 8.73
CA GLU A 210 17.66 -8.91 9.41
C GLU A 210 18.36 -10.08 8.72
N TYR A 211 18.24 -10.17 7.39
CA TYR A 211 18.88 -11.24 6.63
C TYR A 211 20.40 -11.17 6.72
N GLU A 212 20.99 -9.98 6.68
CA GLU A 212 22.43 -9.79 6.82
C GLU A 212 22.94 -10.24 8.19
N MET A 213 22.22 -9.92 9.26
CA MET A 213 22.54 -10.36 10.62
C MET A 213 22.45 -11.88 10.78
N GLU A 214 21.40 -12.50 10.24
CA GLU A 214 21.24 -13.97 10.28
C GLU A 214 22.36 -14.68 9.49
N GLN A 215 22.72 -14.14 8.32
CA GLN A 215 23.82 -14.68 7.52
C GLN A 215 25.17 -14.57 8.23
N GLU A 216 25.45 -13.45 8.90
CA GLU A 216 26.72 -13.29 9.61
C GLU A 216 26.81 -14.23 10.82
N ALA A 217 25.74 -14.38 11.60
CA ALA A 217 25.70 -15.32 12.71
C ALA A 217 25.96 -16.77 12.27
N LEU A 218 25.38 -17.19 11.13
CA LEU A 218 25.62 -18.51 10.55
C LEU A 218 27.07 -18.68 10.08
N ARG A 219 27.66 -17.64 9.48
CA ARG A 219 29.07 -17.65 9.05
C ARG A 219 30.02 -17.73 10.23
N GLU A 220 29.74 -17.00 11.30
CA GLU A 220 30.55 -17.01 12.52
C GLU A 220 30.53 -18.39 13.17
N TYR A 221 29.36 -19.01 13.31
CA TYR A 221 29.24 -20.38 13.84
C TYR A 221 30.10 -21.38 13.06
N ILE A 222 30.10 -21.33 11.72
CA ILE A 222 30.93 -22.22 10.89
C ILE A 222 32.43 -21.93 11.04
N LYS A 223 32.83 -20.68 11.31
CA LYS A 223 34.25 -20.33 11.51
C LYS A 223 34.78 -20.75 12.87
N THR A 224 33.92 -20.86 13.87
CA THR A 224 34.30 -21.18 15.25
C THR A 224 34.12 -22.67 15.60
N ALA A 225 33.43 -23.44 14.75
CA ALA A 225 33.27 -24.90 14.85
C ALA A 225 34.44 -25.65 14.17
#